data_AF-A0A920WBD0-F1
#
_entry.id   AF-A0A920WBD0-F1
#
_cell.length_a   1.000
_cell.length_b   1.000
_cell.length_c   1.000
_cell.angle_alpha   90.00
_cell.angle_beta   90.00
_cell.angle_gamma   90.00
#
_symmetry.space_group_name_H-M   'P 1'
#
loop_
_entity.id
_entity.type
_entity.pdbx_description
1 polymer ?
#
loop_
_entity_poly.entity_id
_entity_poly.type
_entity_poly.pdbx_seq_one_letter_code
_entity_poly.pdbx_strand_id
1 'polypeptide(L)' 'MFVIGTAGHVDHGKSTLVKALTNIDPDRLPEEKEREMTVDLGFAWCTLPSGGKSV' A
#
# COMPACT_ATOMS: atom_id res chain seq x y z
N MET A 1 -4.64 17.93 -3.35
CA MET A 1 -4.35 16.65 -4.02
C MET A 1 -3.09 16.11 -3.37
N PHE A 2 -3.14 14.92 -2.77
CA PHE A 2 -2.01 14.35 -2.03
C PHE A 2 -1.63 13.00 -2.61
N VAL A 3 -0.34 12.82 -2.87
CA VAL A 3 0.28 11.53 -3.18
C VAL A 3 1.20 11.19 -2.03
N ILE A 4 1.06 10.01 -1.46
CA ILE A 4 1.83 9.57 -0.29
C ILE A 4 2.57 8.29 -0.67
N GLY A 5 3.90 8.33 -0.66
CA GLY A 5 4.74 7.14 -0.83
C GLY A 5 5.11 6.54 0.53
N THR A 6 4.93 5.22 0.68
CA THR A 6 5.45 4.47 1.83
C THR A 6 6.85 3.94 1.51
N ALA A 7 7.84 4.25 2.36
CA ALA A 7 9.22 3.81 2.20
C ALA A 7 9.77 3.28 3.54
N GLY A 8 10.77 2.39 3.49
CA GLY A 8 11.34 1.75 4.67
C GLY A 8 11.97 0.40 4.38
N HIS A 9 12.70 -0.15 5.35
CA HIS A 9 13.39 -1.44 5.22
C HIS A 9 12.44 -2.59 4.87
N VAL A 10 12.96 -3.65 4.24
CA VAL A 10 12.20 -4.87 3.95
C VAL A 10 11.56 -5.42 5.23
N ASP A 11 10.37 -5.99 5.12
CA ASP A 11 9.59 -6.58 6.22
C ASP A 11 9.18 -5.65 7.38
N HIS A 12 9.36 -4.34 7.23
CA HIS A 12 8.85 -3.35 8.20
C HIS A 12 7.34 -3.03 8.01
N GLY A 13 6.57 -3.94 7.41
CA GLY A 13 5.10 -3.86 7.37
C GLY A 13 4.52 -2.74 6.50
N LYS A 14 5.25 -2.25 5.47
CA LYS A 14 4.77 -1.19 4.58
C LYS A 14 3.44 -1.57 3.90
N SER A 15 3.37 -2.75 3.29
CA SER A 15 2.14 -3.25 2.65
C SER A 15 1.00 -3.44 3.65
N THR A 16 1.31 -3.96 4.85
CA THR A 16 0.35 -4.11 5.95
C THR A 16 -0.24 -2.76 6.37
N LEU A 17 0.58 -1.72 6.48
CA LEU A 17 0.12 -0.38 6.82
C LEU A 17 -0.81 0.18 5.75
N VAL A 18 -0.44 0.06 4.47
CA VAL A 18 -1.28 0.50 3.35
C VAL A 18 -2.63 -0.22 3.38
N LYS A 19 -2.63 -1.54 3.57
CA LYS A 19 -3.84 -2.35 3.67
C LYS A 19 -4.71 -1.96 4.86
N ALA A 20 -4.13 -1.71 6.03
CA ALA A 20 -4.87 -1.27 7.20
C ALA A 20 -5.54 0.11 7.00
N LEU A 21 -4.87 1.03 6.29
CA LEU A 21 -5.37 2.39 6.06
C LEU A 21 -6.38 2.50 4.92
N THR A 22 -6.25 1.66 3.90
CA THR A 22 -7.02 1.78 2.65
C THR A 22 -7.98 0.63 2.39
N ASN A 23 -7.83 -0.48 3.14
CA ASN A 23 -8.46 -1.77 2.89
C ASN A 23 -8.12 -2.35 1.50
N ILE A 24 -7.05 -1.88 0.88
CA ILE A 24 -6.54 -2.33 -0.43
C ILE A 24 -5.18 -2.98 -0.21
N ASP A 25 -5.03 -4.20 -0.71
CA ASP A 25 -3.76 -4.92 -0.69
C ASP A 25 -2.87 -4.43 -1.85
N PRO A 26 -1.72 -3.77 -1.59
CA PRO A 26 -0.86 -3.27 -2.66
C PRO A 26 -0.09 -4.39 -3.37
N ASP A 27 0.12 -5.54 -2.71
CA ASP A 27 0.82 -6.70 -3.26
C ASP A 27 -0.17 -7.53 -4.11
N ARG A 28 -0.19 -7.25 -5.40
CA ARG A 28 -1.18 -7.80 -6.36
C ARG A 28 -0.68 -9.03 -7.09
N LEU A 29 0.63 -9.21 -7.18
CA LEU A 29 1.24 -10.31 -7.93
C LEU A 29 1.22 -11.59 -7.09
N PRO A 30 0.95 -12.76 -7.70
CA PRO A 30 1.04 -14.04 -7.00
C PRO A 30 2.43 -14.27 -6.37
N GLU A 31 3.49 -13.87 -7.08
CA GLU A 31 4.88 -14.00 -6.60
C GLU A 31 5.15 -13.16 -5.34
N GLU A 32 4.56 -11.97 -5.21
CA GLU A 32 4.72 -11.12 -4.02
C GLU A 32 4.16 -11.81 -2.77
N LYS A 33 3.02 -12.50 -2.95
CA LYS A 33 2.36 -13.25 -1.87
C LYS A 33 3.08 -14.54 -1.53
N GLU A 34 3.60 -15.23 -2.54
CA GLU A 34 4.35 -16.47 -2.37
C GLU A 34 5.70 -16.23 -1.68
N ARG A 35 6.35 -15.09 -1.98
CA ARG A 35 7.65 -14.72 -1.42
C ARG A 35 7.57 -13.80 -0.20
N GLU A 36 6.37 -13.40 0.19
CA GLU A 36 6.11 -12.43 1.27
C GLU A 36 6.92 -11.12 1.12
N MET A 37 7.12 -10.67 -0.13
CA MET A 37 7.90 -9.47 -0.44
C MET A 37 7.32 -8.69 -1.61
N THR A 38 7.35 -7.36 -1.54
CA THR A 38 6.95 -6.48 -2.64
C THR A 38 8.01 -6.48 -3.74
N VAL A 39 7.61 -6.75 -4.98
CA VAL A 39 8.52 -6.88 -6.15
C VAL A 39 8.28 -5.75 -7.16
N ASP A 40 7.04 -5.22 -7.21
CA ASP A 40 6.65 -4.08 -8.04
C ASP A 40 5.99 -2.97 -7.19
N LEU A 41 5.88 -1.76 -7.72
CA LEU A 41 5.16 -0.69 -7.02
C LEU A 41 3.65 -0.99 -6.96
N GLY A 42 3.15 -1.17 -5.74
CA GLY A 42 1.72 -1.26 -5.45
C GLY A 42 1.08 0.11 -5.24
N PHE A 43 -0.21 0.24 -5.57
CA PHE A 43 -0.98 1.48 -5.43
C PHE A 43 -2.27 1.24 -4.65
N ALA A 44 -2.65 2.20 -3.83
CA ALA A 44 -3.88 2.16 -3.05
C ALA A 44 -4.49 3.57 -2.91
N TRP A 45 -5.80 3.60 -2.78
CA TRP A 45 -6.59 4.85 -2.79
C TRP A 45 -7.29 5.00 -1.45
N CYS A 46 -7.18 6.18 -0.84
CA CYS A 46 -7.86 6.50 0.42
C CYS A 46 -8.79 7.69 0.21
N THR A 47 -10.04 7.56 0.66
CA THR A 47 -10.94 8.71 0.80
C THR A 47 -11.04 9.05 2.27
N LEU A 48 -10.57 10.24 2.62
CA LEU A 48 -10.65 10.75 3.98
C LEU A 48 -12.11 11.11 4.32
N PRO A 49 -12.51 11.03 5.59
CA PRO A 49 -13.85 11.44 6.03
C PRO A 49 -14.19 12.89 5.69
N SER A 50 -13.18 13.76 5.54
CA SER A 50 -13.31 15.15 5.09
C SER A 50 -13.59 15.32 3.59
N GLY A 51 -13.64 14.22 2.82
CA GLY A 51 -13.83 14.22 1.37
C GLY A 51 -12.53 14.39 0.57
N GLY A 52 -11.38 14.56 1.23
CA GLY A 52 -10.07 14.55 0.57
C GLY A 52 -9.73 13.17 0.01
N LYS A 53 -9.16 13.11 -1.19
CA LYS A 53 -8.71 11.86 -1.84
C LYS A 53 -7.19 11.77 -1.90
N SER A 54 -6.64 10.60 -1.61
CA SER A 54 -5.26 10.24 -1.97
C SER A 54 -5.25 9.36 -3.21
N VAL A 55 -4.23 9.55 -4.03
CA VAL A 55 -3.95 8.77 -5.24
C VAL A 55 -2.60 8.10 -5.15
#